data_AF-A0A483A954-F1
#
_entry.id   AF-A0A483A954-F1
#
_cell.length_a   1.000
_cell.length_b   1.000
_cell.length_c   1.000
_cell.angle_alpha   90.00
_cell.angle_beta   90.00
_cell.angle_gamma   90.00
#
_symmetry.space_group_name_H-M   'P 1'
#
loop_
_entity.id
_entity.type
_entity.pdbx_description
1 polymer ?
#
loop_
_entity_poly.entity_id
_entity_poly.type
_entity_poly.pdbx_seq_one_letter_code
_entity_poly.pdbx_strand_id
1 'polypeptide(L)'
;MISDSVPWKQECLKIAAKLAKRYNQKKWSERSLFTLEKEVFLGLFALRKLMESNKVTDAIKNTKVELAIYPANDKPITLLNQHKFPELYDLYAGQKESISYWDICNQFIHSSIFAPFVPAGKSLVGFYIASDRAKKKKLYYIQLKVLVEMLESVGNNYPKHIELTFNEKTKEYKVSSA
;
A
#
# COMPACT_ATOMS: atom_id res chain seq x y z
N MET A 1 -16.21 6.69 -8.29
CA MET A 1 -15.57 6.41 -9.59
C MET A 1 -14.68 7.59 -9.93
N ILE A 2 -13.46 7.35 -10.44
CA ILE A 2 -12.63 8.43 -11.02
C ILE A 2 -13.07 8.62 -12.48
N SER A 3 -13.56 9.80 -12.82
CA SER A 3 -13.93 10.16 -14.20
C SER A 3 -12.67 10.46 -15.02
N ASP A 4 -11.91 11.48 -14.62
CA ASP A 4 -10.63 11.85 -15.18
C ASP A 4 -9.48 11.35 -14.30
N SER A 5 -8.63 10.48 -14.88
CA SER A 5 -7.50 9.89 -14.18
C SER A 5 -6.21 10.70 -14.27
N VAL A 6 -6.10 11.65 -15.20
CA VAL A 6 -4.83 12.36 -15.45
C VAL A 6 -4.37 13.13 -14.19
N PRO A 7 -5.23 13.92 -13.50
CA PRO A 7 -4.80 14.65 -12.30
C PRO A 7 -4.40 13.71 -11.16
N TRP A 8 -5.12 12.61 -10.99
CA TRP A 8 -4.81 11.60 -9.97
C TRP A 8 -3.47 10.91 -10.22
N LYS A 9 -3.15 10.60 -11.49
CA LYS A 9 -1.86 10.05 -11.89
C LYS A 9 -0.72 11.03 -11.68
N GLN A 10 -0.91 12.31 -12.02
CA GLN A 10 0.06 13.37 -11.74
C GLN A 10 0.31 13.51 -10.23
N GLU A 11 -0.73 13.44 -9.41
CA GLU A 11 -0.57 13.47 -7.95
C GLU A 11 0.18 12.22 -7.44
N CYS A 12 -0.03 11.03 -8.03
CA CYS A 12 0.77 9.84 -7.71
C CYS A 12 2.27 10.09 -7.94
N LEU A 13 2.64 10.65 -9.10
CA LEU A 13 4.04 10.98 -9.42
C LEU A 13 4.62 12.03 -8.47
N LYS A 14 3.82 13.03 -8.09
CA LYS A 14 4.22 14.07 -7.13
C LYS A 14 4.44 13.51 -5.73
N ILE A 15 3.56 12.62 -5.27
CA ILE A 15 3.71 11.91 -3.99
C ILE A 15 4.96 11.03 -4.04
N ALA A 16 5.17 10.27 -5.13
CA ALA A 16 6.36 9.44 -5.32
C ALA A 16 7.66 10.26 -5.17
N ALA A 17 7.75 11.40 -5.86
CA ALA A 17 8.90 12.30 -5.77
C ALA A 17 9.12 12.86 -4.35
N LYS A 18 8.05 13.16 -3.61
CA LYS A 18 8.15 13.60 -2.21
C LYS A 18 8.62 12.47 -1.29
N LEU A 19 8.09 11.26 -1.45
CA LEU A 19 8.46 10.09 -0.65
C LEU A 19 9.90 9.67 -0.93
N ALA A 20 10.35 9.72 -2.19
CA ALA A 20 11.74 9.42 -2.56
C ALA A 20 12.75 10.35 -1.87
N LYS A 21 12.41 11.62 -1.66
CA LYS A 21 13.27 12.56 -0.90
C LYS A 21 13.44 12.17 0.57
N ARG A 22 12.56 11.31 1.11
CA ARG A 22 12.62 10.85 2.51
C ARG A 22 13.71 9.81 2.78
N TYR A 23 14.26 9.15 1.75
CA TYR A 23 15.34 8.15 1.93
C TYR A 23 16.56 8.72 2.66
N ASN A 24 16.91 9.97 2.34
CA ASN A 24 18.09 10.66 2.88
C ASN A 24 17.76 11.54 4.10
N GLN A 25 16.53 11.48 4.60
CA GLN A 25 16.09 12.37 5.67
C GLN A 25 16.62 11.90 7.03
N LYS A 26 17.51 12.71 7.62
CA LYS A 26 18.22 12.41 8.88
C LYS A 26 17.48 12.81 10.16
N LYS A 27 16.48 13.68 10.09
CA LYS A 27 15.75 14.22 11.25
C LYS A 27 14.26 13.98 11.10
N TRP A 28 13.63 13.36 12.09
CA TRP A 28 12.20 13.02 12.08
C TRP A 28 11.49 13.71 13.24
N SER A 29 10.86 14.86 12.95
CA SER A 29 9.93 15.51 13.88
C SER A 29 8.52 14.91 13.75
N GLU A 30 7.65 15.15 14.73
CA GLU A 30 6.23 14.78 14.66
C GLU A 30 5.56 15.30 13.39
N ARG A 31 5.82 16.57 13.03
CA ARG A 31 5.33 17.15 11.77
C ARG A 31 5.79 16.38 10.54
N SER A 32 7.02 15.86 10.56
CA SER A 32 7.53 15.06 9.46
C SER A 32 6.89 13.68 9.40
N LEU A 33 6.65 13.04 10.55
CA LEU A 33 5.95 11.76 10.63
C LEU A 33 4.51 11.91 10.14
N PHE A 34 3.80 12.95 10.57
CA PHE A 34 2.48 13.29 10.05
C PHE A 34 2.47 13.50 8.54
N THR A 35 3.45 14.25 8.02
CA THR A 35 3.52 14.48 6.56
C THR A 35 3.80 13.18 5.81
N LEU A 36 4.67 12.31 6.34
CA LEU A 36 4.90 10.99 5.76
C LEU A 36 3.61 10.17 5.73
N GLU A 37 2.95 10.03 6.88
CA GLU A 37 1.69 9.29 7.02
C GLU A 37 0.65 9.78 6.02
N LYS A 38 0.41 11.09 5.98
CA LYS A 38 -0.53 11.71 5.04
C LYS A 38 -0.21 11.38 3.58
N GLU A 39 1.05 11.48 3.16
CA GLU A 39 1.45 11.23 1.77
C GLU A 39 1.36 9.74 1.43
N VAL A 40 1.70 8.84 2.36
CA VAL A 40 1.50 7.38 2.20
C VAL A 40 0.01 7.08 2.04
N PHE A 41 -0.83 7.67 2.88
CA PHE A 41 -2.27 7.41 2.91
C PHE A 41 -2.96 7.91 1.64
N LEU A 42 -2.66 9.15 1.24
CA LEU A 42 -3.19 9.72 -0.01
C LEU A 42 -2.68 8.96 -1.24
N GLY A 43 -1.40 8.54 -1.22
CA GLY A 43 -0.82 7.74 -2.29
C GLY A 43 -1.54 6.40 -2.47
N LEU A 44 -1.67 5.61 -1.40
CA LEU A 44 -2.35 4.30 -1.44
C LEU A 44 -3.84 4.43 -1.75
N PHE A 45 -4.50 5.49 -1.29
CA PHE A 45 -5.87 5.78 -1.69
C PHE A 45 -5.98 6.06 -3.20
N ALA A 46 -5.12 6.92 -3.75
CA ALA A 46 -5.11 7.24 -5.18
C ALA A 46 -4.85 5.98 -6.03
N LEU A 47 -3.86 5.18 -5.64
CA LEU A 47 -3.55 3.88 -6.26
C LEU A 47 -4.79 2.99 -6.33
N ARG A 48 -5.44 2.77 -5.17
CA ARG A 48 -6.66 1.97 -5.10
C ARG A 48 -7.74 2.51 -6.04
N LYS A 49 -8.07 3.79 -5.94
CA LYS A 49 -9.20 4.36 -6.70
C LYS A 49 -8.95 4.30 -8.20
N LEU A 50 -7.70 4.47 -8.64
CA LEU A 50 -7.30 4.29 -10.04
C LEU A 50 -7.45 2.85 -10.49
N MET A 51 -7.03 1.87 -9.68
CA MET A 51 -7.21 0.44 -9.96
C MET A 51 -8.68 0.04 -10.02
N GLU A 52 -9.49 0.43 -9.03
CA GLU A 52 -10.93 0.12 -8.98
C GLU A 52 -11.71 0.74 -10.14
N SER A 53 -11.30 1.92 -10.61
CA SER A 53 -11.97 2.62 -11.70
C SER A 53 -11.47 2.19 -13.09
N ASN A 54 -10.69 1.11 -13.18
CA ASN A 54 -10.08 0.61 -14.43
C ASN A 54 -9.28 1.68 -15.18
N LYS A 55 -8.64 2.59 -14.44
CA LYS A 55 -7.77 3.66 -14.98
C LYS A 55 -6.31 3.23 -15.10
N VAL A 56 -6.04 1.94 -14.88
CA VAL A 56 -4.77 1.26 -15.09
C VAL A 56 -5.05 -0.13 -15.62
N THR A 57 -4.07 -0.67 -16.34
CA THR A 57 -4.10 -2.02 -16.91
C THR A 57 -4.18 -3.08 -15.81
N ASP A 58 -4.76 -4.23 -16.14
CA ASP A 58 -4.84 -5.36 -15.21
C ASP A 58 -3.45 -5.94 -14.92
N ALA A 59 -2.51 -5.82 -15.84
CA ALA A 59 -1.11 -6.15 -15.61
C ALA A 59 -0.55 -5.39 -14.39
N ILE A 60 -0.75 -4.07 -14.33
CA ILE A 60 -0.30 -3.24 -13.20
C ILE A 60 -1.00 -3.59 -11.90
N LYS A 61 -2.31 -3.89 -11.92
CA LYS A 61 -3.04 -4.30 -10.71
C LYS A 61 -2.48 -5.59 -10.11
N ASN A 62 -2.08 -6.51 -10.99
CA ASN A 62 -1.62 -7.86 -10.64
C ASN A 62 -0.09 -7.97 -10.52
N THR A 63 0.66 -6.88 -10.72
CA THR A 63 2.10 -6.84 -10.45
C THR A 63 2.36 -7.32 -9.03
N LYS A 64 3.21 -8.33 -8.89
CA LYS A 64 3.59 -8.92 -7.62
C LYS A 64 4.93 -8.38 -7.14
N VAL A 65 5.02 -8.19 -5.83
CA VAL A 65 6.26 -7.84 -5.13
C VAL A 65 6.45 -8.74 -3.93
N GLU A 66 7.70 -9.03 -3.61
CA GLU A 66 8.07 -9.80 -2.43
C GLU A 66 8.13 -8.88 -1.21
N LEU A 67 7.28 -9.13 -0.22
CA LEU A 67 7.30 -8.43 1.06
C LEU A 67 7.79 -9.34 2.18
N ALA A 68 8.38 -8.72 3.20
CA ALA A 68 8.61 -9.41 4.46
C ALA A 68 7.30 -9.46 5.26
N ILE A 69 7.00 -10.63 5.82
CA ILE A 69 5.87 -10.86 6.71
C ILE A 69 6.34 -11.45 8.03
N TYR A 70 5.64 -11.12 9.10
CA TYR A 70 5.96 -11.56 10.46
C TYR A 70 4.71 -12.17 11.09
N PRO A 71 4.78 -13.41 11.61
CA PRO A 71 3.62 -14.08 12.18
C PRO A 71 3.14 -13.38 13.46
N ALA A 72 1.83 -13.40 13.69
CA ALA A 72 1.26 -12.99 14.97
C ALA A 72 1.61 -14.03 16.06
N ASN A 73 1.85 -13.55 17.26
CA ASN A 73 2.02 -14.39 18.44
C ASN A 73 0.65 -14.87 18.95
N ASP A 74 0.62 -15.75 19.95
CA ASP A 74 -0.64 -16.26 20.54
C ASP A 74 -1.44 -15.23 21.35
N LYS A 75 -0.94 -13.99 21.46
CA LYS A 75 -1.61 -12.92 22.21
C LYS A 75 -2.81 -12.37 21.42
N PRO A 76 -3.96 -12.11 22.08
CA PRO A 76 -5.10 -11.49 21.41
C PRO A 76 -4.76 -10.07 20.96
N ILE A 77 -5.07 -9.75 19.70
CA ILE A 77 -4.87 -8.41 19.12
C ILE A 77 -6.21 -7.67 19.11
N THR A 78 -6.26 -6.59 19.86
CA THR A 78 -7.43 -5.76 20.14
C THR A 78 -7.16 -4.30 19.80
N LEU A 79 -8.22 -3.48 19.76
CA LEU A 79 -8.07 -2.03 19.58
C LEU A 79 -7.15 -1.39 20.62
N LEU A 80 -7.16 -1.89 21.86
CA LEU A 80 -6.44 -1.30 22.99
C LEU A 80 -4.96 -1.67 23.04
N ASN A 81 -4.51 -2.72 22.32
CA ASN A 81 -3.09 -3.13 22.34
C ASN A 81 -2.42 -3.12 20.97
N GLN A 82 -3.15 -2.96 19.86
CA GLN A 82 -2.57 -3.01 18.51
C GLN A 82 -1.45 -1.99 18.25
N HIS A 83 -1.40 -0.89 19.00
CA HIS A 83 -0.31 0.10 18.94
C HIS A 83 1.03 -0.46 19.48
N LYS A 84 0.99 -1.50 20.33
CA LYS A 84 2.15 -2.24 20.84
C LYS A 84 2.50 -3.42 19.94
N PHE A 85 2.35 -3.25 18.62
CA PHE A 85 2.56 -4.33 17.66
C PHE A 85 3.90 -5.07 17.82
N PRO A 86 5.05 -4.46 18.22
CA PRO A 86 6.29 -5.23 18.35
C PRO A 86 6.22 -6.34 19.41
N GLU A 87 5.29 -6.28 20.36
CA GLU A 87 5.07 -7.32 21.37
C GLU A 87 4.08 -8.42 20.93
N LEU A 88 3.36 -8.19 19.83
CA LEU A 88 2.25 -8.98 19.32
C LEU A 88 2.63 -9.85 18.11
N TYR A 89 3.79 -9.61 17.50
CA TYR A 89 4.31 -10.36 16.37
C TYR A 89 5.74 -10.82 16.63
N ASP A 90 6.15 -11.92 16.00
CA ASP A 90 7.54 -12.36 15.99
C ASP A 90 8.28 -11.67 14.84
N LEU A 91 8.95 -10.56 15.16
CA LEU A 91 9.73 -9.77 14.20
C LEU A 91 11.06 -10.44 13.80
N TYR A 92 11.42 -11.57 14.42
CA TYR A 92 12.62 -12.34 14.08
C TYR A 92 12.32 -13.51 13.14
N ALA A 93 11.09 -14.03 13.14
CA ALA A 93 10.61 -15.07 12.22
C ALA A 93 10.12 -14.52 10.87
N GLY A 94 10.86 -13.57 10.29
CA GLY A 94 10.50 -12.93 9.02
C GLY A 94 10.50 -13.92 7.84
N GLN A 95 9.40 -13.96 7.09
CA GLN A 95 9.25 -14.75 5.86
C GLN A 95 8.98 -13.85 4.66
N LYS A 96 9.18 -14.36 3.44
CA LYS A 96 8.82 -13.64 2.21
C LYS A 96 7.47 -14.11 1.69
N GLU A 97 6.65 -13.18 1.25
CA GLU A 97 5.40 -13.46 0.57
C GLU A 97 5.25 -12.58 -0.67
N SER A 98 4.85 -13.22 -1.77
CA SER A 98 4.52 -12.57 -3.03
C SER A 98 3.09 -12.01 -2.96
N ILE A 99 2.97 -10.68 -3.01
CA ILE A 99 1.68 -9.99 -2.90
C ILE A 99 1.49 -9.02 -4.07
N SER A 100 0.25 -8.92 -4.56
CA SER A 100 -0.08 -8.00 -5.65
C SER A 100 -0.18 -6.55 -5.19
N TYR A 101 -0.02 -5.59 -6.10
CA TYR A 101 -0.30 -4.18 -5.83
C TYR A 101 -1.73 -3.96 -5.33
N TRP A 102 -2.70 -4.68 -5.90
CA TRP A 102 -4.09 -4.66 -5.45
C TRP A 102 -4.24 -5.10 -3.99
N ASP A 103 -3.58 -6.18 -3.60
CA ASP A 103 -3.66 -6.73 -2.25
C ASP A 103 -2.92 -5.86 -1.23
N ILE A 104 -1.82 -5.22 -1.61
CA ILE A 104 -1.17 -4.20 -0.76
C ILE A 104 -2.15 -3.05 -0.47
N CYS A 105 -2.83 -2.54 -1.49
CA CYS A 105 -3.83 -1.48 -1.30
C CYS A 105 -4.99 -1.95 -0.41
N ASN A 106 -5.43 -3.22 -0.54
CA ASN A 106 -6.45 -3.80 0.33
C ASN A 106 -5.99 -3.90 1.80
N GLN A 107 -4.74 -4.31 2.05
CA GLN A 107 -4.19 -4.32 3.41
C GLN A 107 -4.20 -2.92 4.01
N PHE A 108 -3.95 -1.91 3.19
CA PHE A 108 -3.88 -0.53 3.60
C PHE A 108 -5.23 0.10 3.94
N ILE A 109 -6.23 -0.02 3.06
CA ILE A 109 -7.53 0.65 3.26
C ILE A 109 -8.25 0.16 4.52
N HIS A 110 -7.98 -1.10 4.89
CA HIS A 110 -8.55 -1.72 6.07
C HIS A 110 -7.51 -1.85 7.20
N SER A 111 -6.44 -1.04 7.16
CA SER A 111 -5.34 -1.15 8.13
C SER A 111 -5.81 -0.81 9.54
N SER A 112 -5.61 -1.74 10.46
CA SER A 112 -5.76 -1.50 11.90
C SER A 112 -4.43 -1.12 12.55
N ILE A 113 -3.32 -1.51 11.91
CA ILE A 113 -1.95 -1.18 12.30
C ILE A 113 -1.29 -0.51 11.11
N PHE A 114 -0.75 0.68 11.33
CA PHE A 114 0.18 1.37 10.44
C PHE A 114 1.29 1.97 11.30
N ALA A 115 2.54 1.62 11.04
CA ALA A 115 3.67 2.09 11.83
C ALA A 115 4.90 2.34 10.94
N PRO A 116 5.28 3.61 10.71
CA PRO A 116 6.53 3.95 10.05
C PRO A 116 7.75 3.36 10.78
N PHE A 117 8.67 2.76 10.03
CA PHE A 117 9.89 2.17 10.56
C PHE A 117 11.10 3.05 10.27
N VAL A 118 11.52 3.80 11.29
CA VAL A 118 12.67 4.71 11.25
C VAL A 118 13.75 4.21 12.24
N PRO A 119 14.56 3.21 11.86
CA PRO A 119 15.65 2.72 12.71
C PRO A 119 16.59 3.85 13.15
N ALA A 120 16.89 3.86 14.45
CA ALA A 120 17.70 4.87 15.13
C ALA A 120 17.27 6.34 14.86
N GLY A 121 16.04 6.57 14.40
CA GLY A 121 15.52 7.90 14.08
C GLY A 121 16.19 8.60 12.89
N LYS A 122 17.00 7.88 12.08
CA LYS A 122 17.86 8.48 11.06
C LYS A 122 17.49 8.19 9.61
N SER A 123 16.92 7.02 9.32
CA SER A 123 16.58 6.63 7.95
C SER A 123 15.25 5.90 7.96
N LEU A 124 14.24 6.43 7.30
CA LEU A 124 13.00 5.70 7.07
C LEU A 124 13.28 4.60 6.05
N VAL A 125 13.04 3.36 6.45
CA VAL A 125 13.26 2.21 5.58
C VAL A 125 11.93 1.72 5.00
N GLY A 126 10.83 1.85 5.75
CA GLY A 126 9.52 1.38 5.33
C GLY A 126 8.46 1.58 6.40
N PHE A 127 7.41 0.78 6.35
CA PHE A 127 6.35 0.80 7.35
C PHE A 127 5.78 -0.61 7.54
N TYR A 128 5.32 -0.87 8.76
CA TYR A 128 4.55 -2.05 9.09
C TYR A 128 3.07 -1.81 8.88
N ILE A 129 2.37 -2.82 8.39
CA ILE A 129 0.94 -2.74 8.16
C ILE A 129 0.23 -4.07 8.39
N ALA A 130 -0.97 -4.01 8.95
CA ALA A 130 -1.89 -5.13 8.97
C ALA A 130 -3.33 -4.64 8.90
N SER A 131 -4.14 -5.28 8.05
CA SER A 131 -5.59 -5.07 8.05
C SER A 131 -6.27 -5.72 9.25
N ASP A 132 -7.50 -5.33 9.55
CA ASP A 132 -8.31 -5.99 10.59
C ASP A 132 -8.39 -7.51 10.45
N ARG A 133 -8.45 -7.99 9.20
CA ARG A 133 -8.47 -9.43 8.89
C ARG A 133 -7.09 -10.06 9.02
N ALA A 134 -6.04 -9.37 8.61
CA ALA A 134 -4.69 -9.91 8.59
C ALA A 134 -4.00 -9.87 9.96
N LYS A 135 -4.34 -8.91 10.83
CA LYS A 135 -3.63 -8.66 12.10
C LYS A 135 -3.53 -9.89 12.98
N LYS A 136 -4.57 -10.74 13.00
CA LYS A 136 -4.57 -12.00 13.78
C LYS A 136 -3.64 -13.09 13.26
N LYS A 137 -3.03 -12.90 12.08
CA LYS A 137 -2.21 -13.90 11.41
C LYS A 137 -0.80 -13.40 11.16
N LYS A 138 -0.67 -12.18 10.62
CA LYS A 138 0.62 -11.65 10.17
C LYS A 138 0.63 -10.13 10.04
N LEU A 139 1.82 -9.58 10.17
CA LEU A 139 2.19 -8.20 9.93
C LEU A 139 3.02 -8.12 8.65
N TYR A 140 2.67 -7.20 7.76
CA TYR A 140 3.44 -6.94 6.55
C TYR A 140 4.45 -5.82 6.81
N TYR A 141 5.61 -5.93 6.20
CA TYR A 141 6.57 -4.84 6.11
C TYR A 141 6.76 -4.43 4.65
N ILE A 142 6.45 -3.17 4.38
CA ILE A 142 6.56 -2.56 3.05
C ILE A 142 7.70 -1.57 3.09
N GLN A 143 8.72 -1.80 2.26
CA GLN A 143 9.78 -0.81 2.06
C GLN A 143 9.20 0.42 1.38
N LEU A 144 9.67 1.61 1.76
CA LEU A 144 9.18 2.86 1.15
C LEU A 144 9.41 2.87 -0.37
N LYS A 145 10.50 2.23 -0.83
CA LYS A 145 10.82 2.06 -2.24
C LYS A 145 9.73 1.34 -3.02
N VAL A 146 9.13 0.30 -2.47
CA VAL A 146 8.03 -0.42 -3.12
C VAL A 146 6.84 0.51 -3.35
N LEU A 147 6.49 1.35 -2.36
CA LEU A 147 5.41 2.32 -2.53
C LEU A 147 5.73 3.38 -3.59
N VAL A 148 6.97 3.88 -3.63
CA VAL A 148 7.41 4.83 -4.67
C VAL A 148 7.29 4.19 -6.06
N GLU A 149 7.77 2.97 -6.24
CA GLU A 149 7.68 2.22 -7.49
C GLU A 149 6.22 1.95 -7.89
N MET A 150 5.34 1.63 -6.95
CA MET A 150 3.90 1.48 -7.18
C MET A 150 3.28 2.78 -7.71
N LEU A 151 3.57 3.91 -7.07
CA LEU A 151 3.07 5.23 -7.47
C LEU A 151 3.57 5.65 -8.85
N GLU A 152 4.85 5.42 -9.15
CA GLU A 152 5.44 5.70 -10.46
C GLU A 152 4.85 4.80 -11.55
N SER A 153 4.71 3.51 -11.27
CA SER A 153 4.13 2.53 -12.20
C SER A 153 2.68 2.87 -12.55
N VAL A 154 1.86 3.21 -11.55
CA VAL A 154 0.45 3.57 -11.76
C VAL A 154 0.29 4.97 -12.37
N GLY A 155 1.12 5.93 -11.97
CA GLY A 155 1.12 7.30 -12.50
C GLY A 155 1.46 7.35 -13.99
N ASN A 156 2.34 6.45 -14.46
CA ASN A 156 2.75 6.39 -15.87
C ASN A 156 1.99 5.36 -16.72
N ASN A 157 1.10 4.55 -16.13
CA ASN A 157 0.35 3.55 -16.87
C ASN A 157 -0.96 4.11 -17.42
N TYR A 158 -1.18 4.08 -18.73
CA TYR A 158 -2.43 4.51 -19.36
C TYR A 158 -2.98 3.34 -20.18
N PRO A 159 -4.14 2.76 -19.82
CA PRO A 159 -4.78 1.73 -20.62
C PRO A 159 -5.03 2.24 -22.04
N LYS A 160 -4.74 1.42 -23.04
CA LYS A 160 -5.01 1.73 -24.45
C LYS A 160 -6.28 1.05 -24.93
N HIS A 161 -6.63 -0.07 -24.30
CA HIS A 161 -7.80 -0.86 -24.65
C HIS A 161 -8.59 -1.23 -23.40
N ILE A 162 -9.92 -1.16 -23.51
CA ILE A 162 -10.85 -1.62 -22.48
C ILE A 162 -11.82 -2.58 -23.15
N GLU A 163 -11.96 -3.75 -22.55
CA GLU A 163 -12.93 -4.77 -22.96
C GLU A 163 -14.00 -4.89 -21.86
N LEU A 164 -15.27 -4.97 -22.29
CA LEU A 164 -16.43 -5.04 -21.43
C LEU A 164 -17.20 -6.31 -21.76
N THR A 165 -17.22 -7.26 -20.82
CA THR A 165 -17.98 -8.50 -20.96
C THR A 165 -19.19 -8.47 -20.05
N PHE A 166 -20.40 -8.53 -20.60
CA PHE A 166 -21.61 -8.61 -19.79
C PHE A 166 -21.72 -9.96 -19.08
N ASN A 167 -22.02 -9.95 -17.79
CA ASN A 167 -22.24 -11.14 -16.99
C ASN A 167 -23.72 -11.28 -16.64
N GLU A 168 -24.36 -12.29 -17.22
CA GLU A 168 -25.79 -12.55 -17.05
C GLU A 168 -26.21 -12.84 -15.60
N LYS A 169 -25.33 -13.43 -14.79
CA LYS A 169 -25.65 -13.78 -13.40
C LYS A 169 -25.66 -12.56 -12.49
N THR A 170 -24.70 -11.66 -12.68
CA THR A 170 -24.58 -10.45 -11.86
C THR A 170 -25.32 -9.26 -12.45
N LYS A 171 -25.78 -9.37 -13.72
CA LYS A 171 -26.36 -8.27 -14.51
C LYS A 171 -25.43 -7.04 -14.56
N GLU A 172 -24.13 -7.30 -14.63
CA GLU A 172 -23.07 -6.31 -14.57
C GLU A 172 -21.99 -6.57 -15.62
N TYR A 173 -21.19 -5.56 -15.95
CA TYR A 173 -20.06 -5.70 -16.86
C TYR A 173 -18.77 -6.01 -16.11
N LYS A 174 -18.08 -7.08 -16.53
CA LYS A 174 -16.68 -7.30 -16.18
C LYS A 174 -15.82 -6.46 -17.11
N VAL A 175 -14.93 -5.66 -16.52
CA VAL A 175 -14.00 -4.80 -17.24
C VAL A 175 -12.61 -5.42 -17.22
N SER A 176 -11.98 -5.52 -18.38
CA SER A 176 -10.55 -5.83 -18.53
C SER A 176 -9.83 -4.66 -19.21
N SER A 177 -8.59 -4.40 -18.81
CA SER A 177 -7.80 -3.26 -19.31
C SER A 177 -6.38 -3.68 -19.68
N ALA A 178 -5.98 -3.34 -20.90
CA ALA A 178 -4.67 -3.64 -21.50
C ALA A 178 -3.95 -2.36 -21.96
#